data_AF-A0A2Z4VBD3-F1
#
_entry.id   AF-A0A2Z4VBD3-F1
#
_cell.length_a   1.000
_cell.length_b   1.000
_cell.length_c   1.000
_cell.angle_alpha   90.00
_cell.angle_beta   90.00
_cell.angle_gamma   90.00
#
_symmetry.space_group_name_H-M   'P 1'
#
loop_
_entity.id
_entity.type
_entity.pdbx_description
1 polymer ?
#
loop_
_entity_poly.entity_id
_entity_poly.type
_entity_poly.pdbx_seq_one_letter_code
_entity_poly.pdbx_strand_id
1 'polypeptide(L)'
;MVGGGGGRAAGTLLDGAADGVVVGRGGSGGSGGSGGSGGSGGDEPPEPSVSAEPSGPPTAGTVPAEPAVGALFSPGADGDPDHHCSAAVVHSPGGDLIVTAAHCVHQNGFRTNLAFAPGYHDGTFPFGVWVPTRIDVDPRWSADHDPDHDVAFVRVRRPGRPGQRLEDVTGAAWTLRTGTALPVPARLVGYPNTAEQPLGCLTLAVADGPAQLRLDCPDVPDGTSGGPVLTDGKALIGVIGGRDGGGDDQTSYSSSFDDDVRELYERAVRG
;
A
#
# COMPACT_ATOMS: atom_id res chain seq x y z
N MET A 1 3.36 50.02 12.78
CA MET A 1 4.40 49.16 12.18
C MET A 1 3.70 48.01 11.52
N VAL A 2 3.95 47.85 10.22
CA VAL A 2 3.34 46.86 9.32
C VAL A 2 4.31 45.69 9.17
N GLY A 3 3.76 44.48 9.04
CA GLY A 3 4.43 43.26 8.56
C GLY A 3 3.57 42.07 8.98
N GLY A 4 2.78 41.40 8.14
CA GLY A 4 3.04 40.95 6.76
C GLY A 4 3.87 39.66 6.86
N GLY A 5 3.51 38.51 6.33
CA GLY A 5 2.47 38.04 5.42
C GLY A 5 2.88 36.60 5.05
N GLY A 6 1.94 35.72 4.72
CA GLY A 6 2.28 34.34 4.37
C GLY A 6 1.05 33.54 3.96
N GLY A 7 0.31 34.03 2.96
CA GLY A 7 -0.74 33.27 2.31
C GLY A 7 -0.15 32.04 1.63
N ARG A 8 -0.69 30.86 1.94
CA ARG A 8 -0.36 29.62 1.24
C ARG A 8 -1.02 29.65 -0.13
N ALA A 9 -0.19 29.55 -1.16
CA ALA A 9 -0.62 29.51 -2.55
C ALA A 9 -1.32 28.17 -2.84
N ALA A 10 -2.52 28.25 -3.41
CA ALA A 10 -3.21 27.14 -4.03
C ALA A 10 -2.44 26.72 -5.29
N GLY A 11 -1.95 25.47 -5.32
CA GLY A 11 -1.26 24.87 -6.46
C GLY A 11 -2.21 24.05 -7.32
N THR A 12 -2.49 24.55 -8.52
CA THR A 12 -3.25 23.92 -9.59
C THR A 12 -2.62 22.60 -10.04
N LEU A 13 -3.38 21.49 -10.02
CA LEU A 13 -2.95 20.16 -10.49
C LEU A 13 -3.21 19.96 -11.99
N LEU A 14 -2.44 20.55 -12.91
CA LEU A 14 -2.38 20.14 -14.33
C LEU A 14 -1.02 20.53 -14.97
N ASP A 15 -0.43 19.61 -15.76
CA ASP A 15 0.86 19.62 -16.52
C ASP A 15 2.10 19.09 -15.75
N GLY A 16 2.97 18.21 -16.25
CA GLY A 16 3.16 17.50 -17.53
C GLY A 16 4.56 16.82 -17.58
N ALA A 17 4.73 15.79 -18.44
CA ALA A 17 5.96 15.20 -19.05
C ALA A 17 7.15 14.74 -18.13
N ALA A 18 7.62 13.48 -18.12
CA ALA A 18 8.20 12.58 -19.14
C ALA A 18 9.67 12.86 -19.53
N ASP A 19 10.60 12.00 -19.06
CA ASP A 19 11.88 11.52 -19.65
C ASP A 19 12.62 10.75 -18.52
N GLY A 20 13.27 9.59 -18.64
CA GLY A 20 13.97 8.91 -19.72
C GLY A 20 15.27 8.36 -19.11
N VAL A 21 15.34 7.08 -18.71
CA VAL A 21 16.52 6.48 -18.04
C VAL A 21 17.37 5.68 -19.03
N VAL A 22 18.66 6.02 -19.11
CA VAL A 22 19.69 5.33 -19.90
C VAL A 22 20.52 4.43 -18.98
N VAL A 23 20.66 3.16 -19.37
CA VAL A 23 21.47 2.13 -18.68
C VAL A 23 22.89 2.11 -19.26
N GLY A 24 23.91 2.22 -18.39
CA GLY A 24 25.32 2.07 -18.75
C GLY A 24 25.96 0.88 -18.04
N ARG A 25 26.42 -0.11 -18.83
CA ARG A 25 27.29 -1.23 -18.44
C ARG A 25 28.76 -0.86 -18.64
N GLY A 26 29.63 -1.34 -17.76
CA GLY A 26 31.09 -1.48 -17.93
C GLY A 26 31.69 -1.95 -16.60
N GLY A 27 32.65 -2.84 -16.48
CA GLY A 27 33.65 -3.34 -17.43
C GLY A 27 34.95 -3.56 -16.65
N SER A 28 35.55 -4.73 -16.80
CA SER A 28 36.66 -5.36 -16.05
C SER A 28 38.06 -4.72 -16.13
N GLY A 29 38.93 -5.10 -15.18
CA GLY A 29 40.41 -5.10 -15.25
C GLY A 29 41.03 -4.63 -13.93
N GLY A 30 42.12 -5.16 -13.35
CA GLY A 30 43.12 -6.16 -13.73
C GLY A 30 44.43 -5.88 -12.95
N SER A 31 44.89 -6.86 -12.15
CA SER A 31 46.29 -7.28 -11.84
C SER A 31 47.42 -6.35 -11.32
N GLY A 32 48.16 -6.87 -10.31
CA GLY A 32 49.57 -6.60 -9.92
C GLY A 32 49.72 -6.66 -8.37
N GLY A 33 50.36 -7.63 -7.68
CA GLY A 33 51.77 -8.12 -7.69
C GLY A 33 52.65 -7.16 -6.86
N SER A 34 53.48 -7.49 -5.85
CA SER A 34 53.94 -8.71 -5.14
C SER A 34 54.76 -8.25 -3.91
N GLY A 35 54.91 -9.10 -2.88
CA GLY A 35 56.16 -9.19 -2.09
C GLY A 35 56.08 -8.98 -0.56
N GLY A 36 56.69 -9.90 0.20
CA GLY A 36 57.17 -9.65 1.57
C GLY A 36 56.83 -10.71 2.61
N SER A 37 57.83 -11.44 3.09
CA SER A 37 57.76 -12.64 3.93
C SER A 37 57.89 -12.36 5.45
N GLY A 38 57.31 -13.22 6.28
CA GLY A 38 57.91 -13.68 7.55
C GLY A 38 57.19 -13.32 8.86
N GLY A 39 56.81 -14.35 9.63
CA GLY A 39 56.58 -14.22 11.08
C GLY A 39 55.50 -15.16 11.65
N SER A 40 55.93 -16.29 12.22
CA SER A 40 55.09 -17.26 12.94
C SER A 40 54.49 -16.67 14.23
N GLY A 41 53.20 -16.96 14.46
CA GLY A 41 52.50 -16.80 15.73
C GLY A 41 51.14 -17.47 15.62
N GLY A 42 51.01 -18.69 16.16
CA GLY A 42 49.74 -19.39 16.24
C GLY A 42 48.93 -18.82 17.38
N ASP A 43 47.93 -18.01 17.05
CA ASP A 43 46.77 -17.70 17.87
C ASP A 43 45.55 -17.97 17.00
N GLU A 44 44.85 -19.05 17.33
CA GLU A 44 43.56 -19.40 16.72
C GLU A 44 42.55 -18.31 17.15
N PRO A 45 41.98 -17.53 16.22
CA PRO A 45 41.01 -16.51 16.59
C PRO A 45 39.76 -17.22 17.13
N PRO A 46 39.16 -16.75 18.24
CA PRO A 46 37.92 -17.34 18.73
C PRO A 46 36.85 -17.16 17.66
N GLU A 47 36.25 -18.26 17.21
CA GLU A 47 35.05 -18.25 16.37
C GLU A 47 34.00 -17.35 17.06
N PRO A 48 33.50 -16.28 16.42
CA PRO A 48 32.45 -15.49 17.01
C PRO A 48 31.19 -16.36 17.06
N SER A 49 30.94 -16.90 18.25
CA SER A 49 29.67 -17.50 18.61
C SER A 49 28.66 -16.36 18.66
N VAL A 50 28.11 -15.99 17.50
CA VAL A 50 26.92 -15.14 17.44
C VAL A 50 25.76 -15.96 17.98
N SER A 51 25.55 -15.87 19.29
CA SER A 51 24.25 -16.12 19.87
C SER A 51 23.28 -15.16 19.19
N ALA A 52 22.57 -15.65 18.17
CA ALA A 52 21.47 -14.93 17.58
C ALA A 52 20.39 -14.82 18.65
N GLU A 53 20.35 -13.68 19.33
CA GLU A 53 19.16 -13.29 20.07
C GLU A 53 17.98 -13.34 19.08
N PRO A 54 16.80 -13.85 19.49
CA PRO A 54 15.65 -13.84 18.60
C PRO A 54 15.38 -12.39 18.21
N SER A 55 15.65 -12.05 16.95
CA SER A 55 15.26 -10.76 16.38
C SER A 55 13.75 -10.67 16.52
N GLY A 56 13.27 -9.66 17.25
CA GLY A 56 11.84 -9.35 17.31
C GLY A 56 11.24 -9.18 15.91
N PRO A 57 9.90 -9.10 15.80
CA PRO A 57 9.26 -8.89 14.52
C PRO A 57 9.82 -7.62 13.84
N PRO A 58 9.96 -7.62 12.51
CA PRO A 58 10.41 -6.44 11.78
C PRO A 58 9.42 -5.29 11.99
N THR A 59 9.95 -4.09 12.17
CA THR A 59 9.16 -2.86 12.31
C THR A 59 8.91 -2.23 10.95
N ALA A 60 7.77 -1.58 10.80
CA ALA A 60 7.44 -0.85 9.59
C ALA A 60 8.33 0.40 9.42
N GLY A 61 8.61 0.78 8.18
CA GLY A 61 9.45 1.95 7.88
C GLY A 61 9.02 2.65 6.60
N THR A 62 9.47 3.89 6.42
CA THR A 62 9.19 4.66 5.20
C THR A 62 9.73 3.94 3.97
N VAL A 63 8.91 3.85 2.92
CA VAL A 63 9.26 3.23 1.64
C VAL A 63 8.98 4.21 0.49
N PRO A 64 9.58 4.02 -0.70
CA PRO A 64 9.22 4.80 -1.88
C PRO A 64 7.76 4.60 -2.28
N ALA A 65 7.11 5.65 -2.79
CA ALA A 65 5.77 5.55 -3.33
C ALA A 65 5.71 4.65 -4.58
N GLU A 66 4.72 3.76 -4.62
CA GLU A 66 4.48 2.83 -5.71
C GLU A 66 3.31 3.31 -6.59
N PRO A 67 3.39 3.22 -7.94
CA PRO A 67 2.30 3.68 -8.80
C PRO A 67 0.95 2.99 -8.56
N ALA A 68 0.96 1.73 -8.10
CA ALA A 68 -0.24 0.94 -7.83
C ALA A 68 -0.76 1.06 -6.39
N VAL A 69 -0.18 1.93 -5.55
CA VAL A 69 -0.61 2.15 -4.16
C VAL A 69 -0.79 3.64 -3.93
N GLY A 70 -1.88 4.04 -3.29
CA GLY A 70 -2.20 5.46 -3.13
C GLY A 70 -2.93 5.78 -1.85
N ALA A 71 -2.87 7.07 -1.49
CA ALA A 71 -3.62 7.63 -0.40
C ALA A 71 -5.09 7.85 -0.82
N LEU A 72 -6.00 7.59 0.12
CA LEU A 72 -7.44 7.80 -0.01
C LEU A 72 -7.84 8.99 0.87
N PHE A 73 -8.35 10.01 0.22
CA PHE A 73 -8.74 11.29 0.81
C PHE A 73 -10.24 11.33 1.04
N SER A 74 -10.65 12.02 2.10
CA SER A 74 -12.03 12.48 2.31
C SER A 74 -12.08 14.02 2.32
N PRO A 75 -11.97 14.69 1.16
CA PRO A 75 -11.90 16.15 1.14
C PRO A 75 -13.12 16.78 1.81
N GLY A 76 -12.87 17.64 2.79
CA GLY A 76 -13.88 18.46 3.45
C GLY A 76 -14.45 19.53 2.53
N ALA A 77 -15.46 20.28 3.01
CA ALA A 77 -16.03 21.41 2.28
C ALA A 77 -15.00 22.54 2.02
N ASP A 78 -13.99 22.63 2.89
CA ASP A 78 -12.90 23.60 2.79
C ASP A 78 -11.73 23.11 1.92
N GLY A 79 -11.83 21.88 1.38
CA GLY A 79 -10.82 21.30 0.49
C GLY A 79 -9.58 20.76 1.21
N ASP A 80 -9.63 20.57 2.54
CA ASP A 80 -8.51 20.02 3.29
C ASP A 80 -8.11 18.63 2.72
N PRO A 81 -6.82 18.45 2.36
CA PRO A 81 -6.33 17.26 1.70
C PRO A 81 -5.96 16.18 2.72
N ASP A 82 -6.80 15.95 3.73
CA ASP A 82 -6.50 14.92 4.72
C ASP A 82 -6.81 13.55 4.10
N HIS A 83 -5.77 12.74 3.92
CA HIS A 83 -5.94 11.31 3.67
C HIS A 83 -6.21 10.59 4.98
N HIS A 84 -7.14 9.64 4.93
CA HIS A 84 -7.64 8.91 6.09
C HIS A 84 -7.46 7.40 5.95
N CYS A 85 -7.16 6.94 4.75
CA CYS A 85 -6.99 5.55 4.39
C CYS A 85 -6.02 5.44 3.20
N SER A 86 -5.77 4.19 2.80
CA SER A 86 -4.99 3.79 1.65
C SER A 86 -5.85 2.93 0.71
N ALA A 87 -5.38 2.79 -0.53
CA ALA A 87 -5.97 1.87 -1.49
C ALA A 87 -4.92 1.40 -2.50
N ALA A 88 -5.23 0.33 -3.21
CA ALA A 88 -4.37 -0.21 -4.25
C ALA A 88 -5.10 -0.39 -5.58
N VAL A 89 -4.39 -0.22 -6.68
CA VAL A 89 -4.88 -0.53 -8.02
C VAL A 89 -4.92 -2.04 -8.18
N VAL A 90 -6.09 -2.58 -8.50
CA VAL A 90 -6.28 -4.01 -8.74
C VAL A 90 -6.59 -4.22 -10.21
N HIS A 91 -5.97 -5.23 -10.81
CA HIS A 91 -6.17 -5.53 -12.21
C HIS A 91 -7.64 -5.84 -12.49
N SER A 92 -8.20 -5.23 -13.53
CA SER A 92 -9.58 -5.41 -13.96
C SER A 92 -9.73 -5.23 -15.47
N PRO A 93 -10.74 -5.84 -16.12
CA PRO A 93 -10.98 -5.63 -17.55
C PRO A 93 -11.20 -4.15 -17.95
N GLY A 94 -11.78 -3.35 -17.05
CA GLY A 94 -12.01 -1.92 -17.26
C GLY A 94 -10.78 -1.05 -17.04
N GLY A 95 -9.75 -1.56 -16.36
CA GLY A 95 -8.55 -0.81 -16.02
C GLY A 95 -8.80 0.32 -15.03
N ASP A 96 -9.89 0.28 -14.26
CA ASP A 96 -10.46 1.40 -13.51
C ASP A 96 -10.87 1.03 -12.07
N LEU A 97 -10.30 -0.05 -11.53
CA LEU A 97 -10.68 -0.60 -10.24
C LEU A 97 -9.58 -0.42 -9.18
N ILE A 98 -9.98 0.00 -7.98
CA ILE A 98 -9.15 -0.03 -6.79
C ILE A 98 -9.79 -0.92 -5.72
N VAL A 99 -8.95 -1.40 -4.80
CA VAL A 99 -9.35 -2.14 -3.61
C VAL A 99 -8.89 -1.40 -2.36
N THR A 100 -9.70 -1.44 -1.31
CA THR A 100 -9.47 -0.80 -0.01
C THR A 100 -10.26 -1.54 1.07
N ALA A 101 -10.12 -1.13 2.32
CA ALA A 101 -10.95 -1.65 3.41
C ALA A 101 -12.36 -1.07 3.31
N ALA A 102 -13.37 -1.85 3.69
CA ALA A 102 -14.76 -1.39 3.59
C ALA A 102 -15.05 -0.23 4.55
N HIS A 103 -14.46 -0.22 5.76
CA HIS A 103 -14.58 0.90 6.70
C HIS A 103 -14.03 2.22 6.15
N CYS A 104 -13.11 2.17 5.18
CA CYS A 104 -12.57 3.36 4.53
C CYS A 104 -13.59 4.07 3.66
N VAL A 105 -14.64 3.38 3.19
CA VAL A 105 -15.64 3.91 2.25
C VAL A 105 -17.08 3.81 2.76
N HIS A 106 -17.34 2.95 3.74
CA HIS A 106 -18.65 2.70 4.33
C HIS A 106 -18.50 2.44 5.83
N GLN A 107 -18.91 3.40 6.66
CA GLN A 107 -19.03 3.24 8.12
C GLN A 107 -20.49 3.49 8.49
N ASN A 108 -20.87 4.75 8.70
CA ASN A 108 -22.28 5.13 8.93
C ASN A 108 -23.04 5.37 7.62
N GLY A 109 -22.80 4.53 6.61
CA GLY A 109 -23.18 4.73 5.22
C GLY A 109 -22.00 5.09 4.31
N PHE A 110 -22.27 5.17 3.00
CA PHE A 110 -21.25 5.48 2.00
C PHE A 110 -20.70 6.89 2.16
N ARG A 111 -19.37 7.02 2.12
CA ARG A 111 -18.70 8.32 2.01
C ARG A 111 -18.99 8.93 0.64
N THR A 112 -19.40 10.19 0.63
CA THR A 112 -19.78 10.90 -0.60
C THR A 112 -18.64 11.70 -1.22
N ASN A 113 -17.63 12.04 -0.42
CA ASN A 113 -16.44 12.78 -0.86
C ASN A 113 -15.23 11.87 -0.70
N LEU A 114 -14.82 11.22 -1.79
CA LEU A 114 -13.65 10.37 -1.81
C LEU A 114 -12.78 10.72 -3.02
N ALA A 115 -11.48 10.71 -2.81
CA ALA A 115 -10.49 10.89 -3.86
C ALA A 115 -9.31 9.93 -3.63
N PHE A 116 -8.89 9.25 -4.68
CA PHE A 116 -7.74 8.35 -4.68
C PHE A 116 -6.57 8.99 -5.43
N ALA A 117 -5.39 8.98 -4.82
CA ALA A 117 -4.15 9.48 -5.41
C ALA A 117 -3.09 8.36 -5.48
N PRO A 118 -2.99 7.65 -6.61
CA PRO A 118 -1.95 6.66 -6.81
C PRO A 118 -0.57 7.32 -6.79
N GLY A 119 0.41 6.66 -6.14
CA GLY A 119 1.78 7.13 -6.02
C GLY A 119 1.93 8.46 -5.28
N TYR A 120 0.96 8.84 -4.44
CA TYR A 120 1.04 10.05 -3.62
C TYR A 120 2.35 10.10 -2.84
N HIS A 121 3.00 11.26 -2.79
CA HIS A 121 4.12 11.50 -1.89
C HIS A 121 4.42 12.99 -1.80
N ASP A 122 4.80 13.48 -0.62
CA ASP A 122 5.25 14.86 -0.38
C ASP A 122 4.27 15.92 -0.91
N GLY A 123 2.95 15.68 -0.77
CA GLY A 123 1.91 16.55 -1.31
C GLY A 123 1.77 16.53 -2.85
N THR A 124 2.42 15.60 -3.54
CA THR A 124 2.39 15.46 -5.00
C THR A 124 1.43 14.36 -5.45
N PHE A 125 0.81 14.57 -6.61
CA PHE A 125 -0.18 13.66 -7.22
C PHE A 125 0.30 13.21 -8.60
N PRO A 126 1.39 12.41 -8.70
CA PRO A 126 2.07 12.13 -9.96
C PRO A 126 1.16 11.46 -11.00
N PHE A 127 0.22 10.63 -10.55
CA PHE A 127 -0.74 9.93 -11.39
C PHE A 127 -2.15 10.57 -11.39
N GLY A 128 -2.24 11.78 -10.86
CA GLY A 128 -3.47 12.55 -10.74
C GLY A 128 -4.44 12.04 -9.66
N VAL A 129 -5.60 12.69 -9.60
CA VAL A 129 -6.66 12.38 -8.62
C VAL A 129 -7.83 11.68 -9.31
N TRP A 130 -8.29 10.60 -8.69
CA TRP A 130 -9.35 9.72 -9.19
C TRP A 130 -10.52 9.72 -8.22
N VAL A 131 -11.74 9.85 -8.75
CA VAL A 131 -12.97 9.91 -7.93
C VAL A 131 -13.82 8.67 -8.16
N PRO A 132 -14.55 8.18 -7.14
CA PRO A 132 -15.40 7.01 -7.29
C PRO A 132 -16.53 7.26 -8.29
N THR A 133 -16.86 6.25 -9.07
CA THR A 133 -18.08 6.16 -9.88
C THR A 133 -19.04 5.12 -9.31
N ARG A 134 -18.50 4.11 -8.61
CA ARG A 134 -19.25 3.06 -7.94
C ARG A 134 -18.42 2.49 -6.80
N ILE A 135 -19.08 2.18 -5.68
CA ILE A 135 -18.47 1.55 -4.50
C ILE A 135 -19.24 0.26 -4.25
N ASP A 136 -18.53 -0.86 -4.16
CA ASP A 136 -19.07 -2.17 -3.85
C ASP A 136 -18.49 -2.66 -2.52
N VAL A 137 -19.36 -2.89 -1.53
CA VAL A 137 -19.05 -3.48 -0.21
C VAL A 137 -19.87 -4.74 0.02
N ASP A 138 -19.38 -5.69 0.80
CA ASP A 138 -20.16 -6.87 1.17
C ASP A 138 -21.42 -6.47 1.99
N PRO A 139 -22.59 -7.07 1.76
CA PRO A 139 -23.79 -6.79 2.57
C PRO A 139 -23.61 -7.05 4.07
N ARG A 140 -22.76 -8.00 4.48
CA ARG A 140 -22.46 -8.27 5.89
C ARG A 140 -21.66 -7.14 6.52
N TRP A 141 -20.78 -6.50 5.75
CA TRP A 141 -20.13 -5.27 6.18
C TRP A 141 -21.14 -4.13 6.35
N SER A 142 -21.99 -3.89 5.35
CA SER A 142 -22.91 -2.74 5.40
C SER A 142 -24.03 -2.88 6.43
N ALA A 143 -24.40 -4.10 6.80
CA ALA A 143 -25.40 -4.38 7.83
C ALA A 143 -24.81 -4.32 9.25
N ASP A 144 -23.70 -5.02 9.49
CA ASP A 144 -23.24 -5.34 10.84
C ASP A 144 -21.76 -5.01 11.10
N HIS A 145 -21.06 -4.40 10.13
CA HIS A 145 -19.61 -4.14 10.16
C HIS A 145 -18.79 -5.39 10.47
N ASP A 146 -19.16 -6.51 9.83
CA ASP A 146 -18.46 -7.78 10.00
C ASP A 146 -16.98 -7.67 9.58
N PRO A 147 -16.01 -7.80 10.50
CA PRO A 147 -14.58 -7.66 10.19
C PRO A 147 -14.07 -8.72 9.20
N ASP A 148 -14.74 -9.86 9.05
CA ASP A 148 -14.38 -10.88 8.05
C ASP A 148 -14.68 -10.42 6.63
N HIS A 149 -15.44 -9.33 6.47
CA HIS A 149 -15.86 -8.77 5.19
C HIS A 149 -15.48 -7.29 5.02
N ASP A 150 -14.41 -6.84 5.69
CA ASP A 150 -13.88 -5.48 5.61
C ASP A 150 -13.07 -5.22 4.33
N VAL A 151 -13.67 -5.49 3.17
CA VAL A 151 -13.09 -5.28 1.85
C VAL A 151 -14.07 -4.53 0.96
N ALA A 152 -13.57 -3.54 0.21
CA ALA A 152 -14.33 -2.82 -0.78
C ALA A 152 -13.59 -2.74 -2.10
N PHE A 153 -14.35 -2.79 -3.20
CA PHE A 153 -13.87 -2.43 -4.52
C PHE A 153 -14.53 -1.14 -4.97
N VAL A 154 -13.73 -0.25 -5.55
CA VAL A 154 -14.20 1.06 -5.98
C VAL A 154 -13.81 1.24 -7.43
N ARG A 155 -14.82 1.43 -8.28
CA ARG A 155 -14.59 1.87 -9.65
C ARG A 155 -14.32 3.36 -9.64
N VAL A 156 -13.30 3.81 -10.35
CA VAL A 156 -12.89 5.21 -10.34
C VAL A 156 -12.80 5.81 -11.73
N ARG A 157 -12.85 7.14 -11.80
CA ARG A 157 -12.56 7.90 -13.03
C ARG A 157 -11.71 9.12 -12.71
N ARG A 158 -10.98 9.60 -13.70
CA ARG A 158 -10.28 10.88 -13.60
C ARG A 158 -11.17 12.03 -14.11
N PRO A 159 -11.49 13.03 -13.27
CA PRO A 159 -12.25 14.21 -13.73
C PRO A 159 -11.58 14.90 -14.92
N GLY A 160 -12.38 15.32 -15.91
CA GLY A 160 -11.88 15.99 -17.12
C GLY A 160 -11.09 15.11 -18.10
N ARG A 161 -10.98 13.80 -17.85
CA ARG A 161 -10.26 12.83 -18.71
C ARG A 161 -11.14 11.59 -18.98
N PRO A 162 -12.26 11.73 -19.71
CA PRO A 162 -13.18 10.61 -19.96
C PRO A 162 -12.48 9.47 -20.70
N GLY A 163 -12.73 8.23 -20.29
CA GLY A 163 -12.17 7.02 -20.90
C GLY A 163 -10.71 6.72 -20.56
N GLN A 164 -10.02 7.58 -19.80
CA GLN A 164 -8.67 7.28 -19.32
C GLN A 164 -8.73 6.18 -18.25
N ARG A 165 -8.00 5.07 -18.49
CA ARG A 165 -7.89 3.95 -17.55
C ARG A 165 -6.81 4.22 -16.52
N LEU A 166 -7.08 3.85 -15.27
CA LEU A 166 -6.17 3.98 -14.15
C LEU A 166 -4.92 3.12 -14.34
N GLU A 167 -5.08 1.88 -14.79
CA GLU A 167 -3.97 0.95 -15.03
C GLU A 167 -3.00 1.47 -16.10
N ASP A 168 -3.50 2.16 -17.13
CA ASP A 168 -2.64 2.75 -18.17
C ASP A 168 -1.80 3.93 -17.64
N VAL A 169 -2.39 4.72 -16.73
CA VAL A 169 -1.73 5.90 -16.17
C VAL A 169 -0.67 5.49 -15.15
N THR A 170 -0.98 4.52 -14.30
CA THR A 170 -0.07 4.01 -13.27
C THR A 170 0.96 3.03 -13.84
N GLY A 171 0.64 2.36 -14.94
CA GLY A 171 1.48 1.32 -15.54
C GLY A 171 1.62 0.07 -14.67
N ALA A 172 0.83 -0.04 -13.60
CA ALA A 172 0.92 -1.09 -12.61
C ALA A 172 -0.44 -1.38 -11.96
N ALA A 173 -0.70 -2.67 -11.72
CA ALA A 173 -1.85 -3.15 -10.98
C ALA A 173 -1.50 -4.48 -10.31
N TRP A 174 -2.13 -4.76 -9.17
CA TRP A 174 -1.96 -6.03 -8.46
C TRP A 174 -2.97 -7.07 -8.94
N THR A 175 -2.56 -8.33 -8.95
CA THR A 175 -3.47 -9.43 -9.28
C THR A 175 -4.09 -9.95 -7.99
N LEU A 176 -5.41 -9.83 -7.88
CA LEU A 176 -6.16 -10.44 -6.78
C LEU A 176 -5.97 -11.96 -6.81
N ARG A 177 -5.61 -12.53 -5.66
CA ARG A 177 -5.45 -13.96 -5.46
C ARG A 177 -6.22 -14.39 -4.22
N THR A 178 -7.15 -15.31 -4.41
CA THR A 178 -7.94 -15.90 -3.32
C THR A 178 -7.41 -17.27 -2.94
N GLY A 179 -7.71 -17.71 -1.72
CA GLY A 179 -7.37 -19.06 -1.25
C GLY A 179 -5.87 -19.34 -1.17
N THR A 180 -5.06 -18.31 -0.86
CA THR A 180 -3.61 -18.46 -0.69
C THR A 180 -3.30 -19.40 0.47
N ALA A 181 -2.49 -20.43 0.24
CA ALA A 181 -2.06 -21.35 1.29
C ALA A 181 -1.03 -20.67 2.21
N LEU A 182 -1.34 -20.58 3.50
CA LEU A 182 -0.54 -19.89 4.52
C LEU A 182 0.30 -20.89 5.35
N PRO A 183 1.44 -20.47 5.94
CA PRO A 183 1.97 -19.10 5.94
C PRO A 183 2.77 -18.75 4.67
N VAL A 184 2.81 -17.46 4.32
CA VAL A 184 3.62 -16.95 3.19
C VAL A 184 4.33 -15.64 3.55
N PRO A 185 5.52 -15.38 2.98
CA PRO A 185 6.11 -14.04 3.05
C PRO A 185 5.14 -13.01 2.47
N ALA A 186 4.98 -11.90 3.18
CA ALA A 186 4.06 -10.85 2.81
C ALA A 186 4.68 -9.46 2.99
N ARG A 187 4.20 -8.52 2.19
CA ARG A 187 4.55 -7.11 2.25
C ARG A 187 3.28 -6.30 2.42
N LEU A 188 3.25 -5.45 3.44
CA LEU A 188 2.19 -4.47 3.64
C LEU A 188 2.72 -3.08 3.28
N VAL A 189 1.88 -2.26 2.64
CA VAL A 189 2.17 -0.85 2.34
C VAL A 189 0.92 -0.02 2.58
N GLY A 190 1.08 1.15 3.18
CA GLY A 190 -0.01 2.09 3.40
C GLY A 190 0.51 3.50 3.67
N TYR A 191 -0.39 4.46 3.70
CA TYR A 191 -0.14 5.88 3.95
C TYR A 191 -0.65 6.25 5.34
N PRO A 192 0.22 6.44 6.34
CA PRO A 192 -0.17 6.97 7.64
C PRO A 192 -0.86 8.33 7.50
N ASN A 193 -1.98 8.57 8.18
CA ASN A 193 -2.75 9.82 8.08
C ASN A 193 -1.99 11.08 8.55
N THR A 194 -0.90 10.91 9.29
CA THR A 194 -0.02 11.99 9.77
C THR A 194 1.24 12.18 8.93
N ALA A 195 1.39 11.45 7.81
CA ALA A 195 2.59 11.49 6.99
C ALA A 195 2.29 11.65 5.50
N GLU A 196 3.26 12.20 4.78
CA GLU A 196 3.18 12.45 3.35
C GLU A 196 3.88 11.38 2.52
N GLN A 197 4.37 10.31 3.16
CA GLN A 197 5.10 9.21 2.55
C GLN A 197 4.46 7.88 2.94
N PRO A 198 4.51 6.86 2.07
CA PRO A 198 4.06 5.55 2.46
C PRO A 198 5.04 4.89 3.42
N LEU A 199 4.47 4.02 4.23
CA LEU A 199 5.15 3.09 5.11
C LEU A 199 5.01 1.69 4.50
N GLY A 200 6.02 0.85 4.68
CA GLY A 200 5.96 -0.56 4.32
C GLY A 200 6.63 -1.45 5.33
N CYS A 201 6.23 -2.71 5.33
CA CYS A 201 6.83 -3.74 6.16
C CYS A 201 6.85 -5.09 5.46
N LEU A 202 7.92 -5.86 5.66
CA LEU A 202 8.05 -7.24 5.22
C LEU A 202 7.86 -8.14 6.43
N THR A 203 6.88 -9.03 6.39
CA THR A 203 6.57 -9.95 7.48
C THR A 203 6.05 -11.28 6.92
N LEU A 204 5.53 -12.15 7.78
CA LEU A 204 4.86 -13.38 7.41
C LEU A 204 3.35 -13.19 7.56
N ALA A 205 2.59 -13.41 6.49
CA ALA A 205 1.15 -13.55 6.61
C ALA A 205 0.85 -14.96 7.14
N VAL A 206 0.16 -15.02 8.27
CA VAL A 206 -0.30 -16.28 8.87
C VAL A 206 -1.82 -16.26 9.00
N ALA A 207 -2.44 -17.44 8.97
CA ALA A 207 -3.87 -17.56 9.22
C ALA A 207 -4.18 -17.24 10.69
N ASP A 208 -5.27 -16.52 10.91
CA ASP A 208 -5.79 -16.26 12.24
C ASP A 208 -7.30 -16.54 12.28
N GLY A 209 -7.63 -17.81 12.53
CA GLY A 209 -8.98 -18.31 12.28
C GLY A 209 -9.26 -18.52 10.78
N PRO A 210 -10.54 -18.69 10.40
CA PRO A 210 -10.91 -19.08 9.04
C PRO A 210 -10.88 -17.91 8.03
N ALA A 211 -11.06 -16.68 8.49
CA ALA A 211 -11.35 -15.53 7.62
C ALA A 211 -10.44 -14.30 7.86
N GLN A 212 -9.38 -14.42 8.65
CA GLN A 212 -8.41 -13.34 8.87
C GLN A 212 -6.97 -13.78 8.59
N LEU A 213 -6.19 -12.82 8.14
CA LEU A 213 -4.73 -12.85 8.11
C LEU A 213 -4.21 -12.04 9.29
N ARG A 214 -3.14 -12.53 9.91
CA ARG A 214 -2.37 -11.81 10.93
C ARG A 214 -0.98 -11.52 10.38
N LEU A 215 -0.56 -10.27 10.54
CA LEU A 215 0.70 -9.73 10.05
C LEU A 215 1.41 -9.05 11.22
N ASP A 216 2.42 -9.73 11.78
CA ASP A 216 3.19 -9.17 12.90
C ASP A 216 4.19 -8.16 12.35
N CYS A 217 3.82 -6.89 12.46
CA CYS A 217 4.68 -5.77 12.12
C CYS A 217 4.32 -4.56 12.97
N PRO A 218 5.14 -4.21 13.97
CA PRO A 218 4.93 -3.02 14.77
C PRO A 218 5.02 -1.72 13.97
N ASP A 219 4.43 -0.67 14.55
CA ASP A 219 4.46 0.71 14.05
C ASP A 219 3.75 0.90 12.69
N VAL A 220 2.63 0.21 12.50
CA VAL A 220 1.69 0.41 11.38
C VAL A 220 0.51 1.27 11.87
N PRO A 221 0.53 2.61 11.69
CA PRO A 221 -0.44 3.52 12.29
C PRO A 221 -1.72 3.67 11.45
N ASP A 222 -2.69 4.41 12.01
CA ASP A 222 -3.91 4.85 11.33
C ASP A 222 -3.63 5.51 9.96
N GLY A 223 -4.57 5.33 9.03
CA GLY A 223 -4.44 5.77 7.63
C GLY A 223 -3.88 4.70 6.70
N THR A 224 -3.11 3.75 7.24
CA THR A 224 -2.61 2.61 6.44
C THR A 224 -3.72 1.64 6.02
N SER A 225 -4.87 1.66 6.70
CA SER A 225 -6.05 0.85 6.37
C SER A 225 -6.44 0.93 4.90
N GLY A 226 -6.75 -0.22 4.30
CA GLY A 226 -6.99 -0.39 2.87
C GLY A 226 -5.72 -0.52 2.02
N GLY A 227 -4.54 -0.34 2.62
CA GLY A 227 -3.26 -0.61 1.99
C GLY A 227 -3.09 -2.09 1.65
N PRO A 228 -2.41 -2.45 0.54
CA PRO A 228 -2.39 -3.83 0.07
C PRO A 228 -1.48 -4.73 0.91
N VAL A 229 -1.90 -5.98 1.08
CA VAL A 229 -1.07 -7.09 1.55
C VAL A 229 -0.67 -7.93 0.33
N LEU A 230 0.63 -7.95 0.03
CA LEU A 230 1.19 -8.50 -1.19
C LEU A 230 2.12 -9.69 -0.91
N THR A 231 2.04 -10.72 -1.73
CA THR A 231 2.97 -11.86 -1.74
C THR A 231 3.48 -12.13 -3.16
N ASP A 232 4.54 -12.93 -3.30
CA ASP A 232 5.16 -13.30 -4.59
C ASP A 232 5.44 -12.10 -5.53
N GLY A 233 5.69 -10.91 -4.96
CA GLY A 233 6.00 -9.68 -5.67
C GLY A 233 4.82 -8.96 -6.35
N LYS A 234 3.70 -9.62 -6.64
CA LYS A 234 2.53 -8.99 -7.30
C LYS A 234 1.14 -9.52 -6.91
N ALA A 235 1.07 -10.59 -6.12
CA ALA A 235 -0.20 -11.19 -5.74
C ALA A 235 -0.80 -10.44 -4.55
N LEU A 236 -1.99 -9.87 -4.73
CA LEU A 236 -2.75 -9.23 -3.68
C LEU A 236 -3.60 -10.29 -2.97
N ILE A 237 -3.34 -10.47 -1.67
CA ILE A 237 -3.97 -11.50 -0.84
C ILE A 237 -4.81 -10.93 0.30
N GLY A 238 -4.81 -9.60 0.46
CA GLY A 238 -5.46 -8.91 1.55
C GLY A 238 -5.32 -7.39 1.42
N VAL A 239 -6.00 -6.69 2.31
CA VAL A 239 -5.83 -5.25 2.57
C VAL A 239 -5.79 -5.03 4.08
N ILE A 240 -4.96 -4.09 4.56
CA ILE A 240 -4.88 -3.75 5.99
C ILE A 240 -6.29 -3.34 6.45
N GLY A 241 -6.86 -4.08 7.41
CA GLY A 241 -8.25 -3.94 7.79
C GLY A 241 -8.74 -5.17 8.57
N GLY A 242 -10.04 -5.39 8.56
CA GLY A 242 -10.64 -6.54 9.22
C GLY A 242 -10.71 -6.37 10.72
N ARG A 243 -10.21 -7.35 11.48
CA ARG A 243 -10.29 -7.31 12.95
C ARG A 243 -9.66 -6.01 13.49
N ASP A 244 -10.32 -5.45 14.49
CA ASP A 244 -9.89 -4.22 15.19
C ASP A 244 -9.65 -3.03 14.24
N GLY A 245 -10.28 -3.02 13.06
CA GLY A 245 -10.14 -1.95 12.07
C GLY A 245 -8.81 -1.96 11.30
N GLY A 246 -8.01 -3.02 11.45
CA GLY A 246 -6.72 -3.14 10.78
C GLY A 246 -5.54 -3.50 11.67
N GLY A 247 -5.70 -3.48 13.00
CA GLY A 247 -4.63 -3.88 13.90
C GLY A 247 -4.56 -3.14 15.24
N ASP A 248 -3.46 -3.41 15.94
CA ASP A 248 -2.97 -2.70 17.11
C ASP A 248 -1.52 -2.22 16.88
N ASP A 249 -0.85 -1.72 17.91
CA ASP A 249 0.52 -1.19 17.84
C ASP A 249 1.57 -2.22 17.34
N GLN A 250 1.26 -3.52 17.37
CA GLN A 250 2.20 -4.61 17.09
C GLN A 250 1.81 -5.47 15.89
N THR A 251 0.51 -5.59 15.64
CA THR A 251 -0.03 -6.55 14.69
C THR A 251 -1.07 -5.89 13.82
N SER A 252 -0.91 -6.04 12.50
CA SER A 252 -1.96 -5.71 11.54
C SER A 252 -2.79 -6.93 11.17
N TYR A 253 -4.04 -6.70 10.81
CA TYR A 253 -4.94 -7.72 10.28
C TYR A 253 -5.38 -7.40 8.85
N SER A 254 -5.96 -8.42 8.20
CA SER A 254 -6.67 -8.29 6.94
C SER A 254 -7.74 -9.36 6.91
N SER A 255 -8.92 -9.04 6.38
CA SER A 255 -9.84 -10.09 5.93
C SER A 255 -9.14 -10.99 4.91
N SER A 256 -9.33 -12.29 5.01
CA SER A 256 -8.80 -13.26 4.06
C SER A 256 -9.47 -13.08 2.70
N PHE A 257 -8.68 -13.06 1.63
CA PHE A 257 -9.26 -13.08 0.29
C PHE A 257 -9.73 -14.50 -0.05
N ASP A 258 -11.02 -14.74 0.14
CA ASP A 258 -11.71 -16.00 -0.07
C ASP A 258 -12.69 -15.92 -1.25
N ASP A 259 -13.63 -16.88 -1.32
CA ASP A 259 -14.64 -16.90 -2.37
C ASP A 259 -15.62 -15.72 -2.29
N ASP A 260 -15.90 -15.20 -1.09
CA ASP A 260 -16.77 -14.03 -0.92
C ASP A 260 -16.11 -12.77 -1.48
N VAL A 261 -14.81 -12.58 -1.21
CA VAL A 261 -14.03 -11.48 -1.80
C VAL A 261 -13.95 -11.62 -3.32
N ARG A 262 -13.81 -12.84 -3.85
CA ARG A 262 -13.83 -13.09 -5.29
C ARG A 262 -15.18 -12.70 -5.91
N GLU A 263 -16.29 -13.08 -5.30
CA GLU A 263 -17.63 -12.70 -5.76
C GLU A 263 -17.85 -11.18 -5.71
N LEU A 264 -17.36 -10.53 -4.66
CA LEU A 264 -17.39 -9.07 -4.52
C LEU A 264 -16.60 -8.38 -5.63
N TYR A 265 -15.38 -8.85 -5.93
CA TYR A 265 -14.56 -8.37 -7.05
C TYR A 265 -15.29 -8.55 -8.39
N GLU A 266 -15.83 -9.74 -8.65
CA GLU A 266 -16.54 -10.02 -9.89
C GLU A 266 -17.79 -9.14 -10.07
N ARG A 267 -18.49 -8.84 -8.96
CA ARG A 267 -19.61 -7.88 -8.96
C ARG A 267 -19.15 -6.48 -9.34
N ALA A 268 -18.05 -6.01 -8.76
CA ALA A 268 -17.50 -4.69 -9.07
C ALA A 268 -17.05 -4.57 -10.53
N VAL A 269 -16.50 -5.66 -11.09
CA VAL A 269 -16.08 -5.74 -12.50
C VAL A 269 -17.26 -5.65 -13.48
N ARG A 270 -18.38 -6.34 -13.20
CA ARG A 270 -19.55 -6.37 -14.10
C ARG A 270 -20.25 -5.01 -14.22
N GLY A 271 -20.19 -4.20 -13.16
CA GLY A 271 -20.74 -2.84 -13.13
C GLY A 271 -22.24 -2.76 -12.96
#